data_AF-C0D994-F1
#
_entry.id   AF-C0D994-F1
#
_cell.length_a   1.000
_cell.length_b   1.000
_cell.length_c   1.000
_cell.angle_alpha   90.00
_cell.angle_beta   90.00
_cell.angle_gamma   90.00
#
_symmetry.space_group_name_H-M   'P 1'
#
loop_
_entity.id
_entity.type
_entity.pdbx_description
1 polymer ?
#
loop_
_entity_poly.entity_id
_entity_poly.type
_entity_poly.pdbx_seq_one_letter_code
_entity_poly.pdbx_strand_id
1 'polypeptide(L)' 'FPCDTVVLAIGTRAFCPLMEELDGICETVIVGDAVQARQAIQASREGFNAGYYA' A
#
# COMPACT_ATOMS: atom_id res chain seq x y z
N PHE A 1 -22.46 22.26 -12.68
CA PHE A 1 -22.28 21.83 -14.08
C PHE A 1 -23.04 20.52 -14.26
N PRO A 2 -24.00 20.42 -15.20
CA PRO A 2 -24.61 19.15 -15.53
C PRO A 2 -23.56 18.21 -16.16
N CYS A 3 -23.55 16.95 -15.76
CA CYS A 3 -22.68 15.91 -16.31
C CYS A 3 -23.41 14.57 -16.26
N ASP A 4 -23.12 13.68 -17.22
CA ASP A 4 -23.72 12.34 -17.27
C ASP A 4 -23.06 11.37 -16.27
N THR A 5 -21.78 11.60 -15.95
CA THR A 5 -20.98 10.76 -15.04
C THR A 5 -20.05 11.62 -14.19
N VAL A 6 -19.96 11.26 -12.91
CA VAL A 6 -18.97 11.82 -11.96
C VAL A 6 -17.94 10.75 -11.62
N VAL A 7 -16.66 11.05 -11.87
CA VAL A 7 -15.54 10.20 -11.45
C VAL A 7 -14.92 10.77 -10.18
N LEU A 8 -14.92 9.97 -9.11
CA LEU A 8 -14.32 10.34 -7.83
C LEU A 8 -12.90 9.80 -7.72
N ALA A 9 -11.92 10.62 -8.13
CA ALA A 9 -10.49 10.33 -8.00
C ALA A 9 -9.89 11.07 -6.78
N ILE A 10 -10.53 10.94 -5.62
CA ILE A 10 -10.23 11.73 -4.41
C ILE A 10 -9.01 11.25 -3.61
N GLY A 11 -8.35 10.18 -4.06
CA GLY A 11 -7.18 9.59 -3.42
C GLY A 11 -7.32 8.08 -3.23
N THR A 12 -6.40 7.52 -2.48
CA THR A 12 -6.33 6.09 -2.15
C THR A 12 -6.08 5.89 -0.66
N ARG A 13 -6.32 4.68 -0.17
CA ARG A 13 -6.03 4.26 1.20
C ARG A 13 -5.17 3.00 1.18
N ALA A 14 -4.40 2.80 2.23
CA ALA A 14 -3.71 1.53 2.44
C ALA A 14 -4.71 0.37 2.49
N PHE A 15 -4.30 -0.78 1.97
CA PHE A 15 -5.09 -2.01 1.94
C PHE A 15 -4.22 -3.18 2.37
N CYS A 16 -4.44 -3.66 3.59
CA CYS A 16 -3.58 -4.65 4.24
C CYS A 16 -4.34 -5.80 4.97
N PRO A 17 -5.51 -6.29 4.49
CA PRO A 17 -6.24 -7.35 5.20
C PRO A 17 -5.44 -8.65 5.35
N LEU A 18 -4.57 -8.98 4.38
CA LEU A 18 -3.72 -10.17 4.49
C LEU A 18 -2.71 -10.06 5.65
N MET A 19 -2.25 -8.85 6.01
CA MET A 19 -1.40 -8.70 7.18
C MET A 19 -2.17 -9.03 8.46
N GLU A 20 -3.43 -8.58 8.56
CA GLU A 20 -4.30 -8.89 9.70
C GLU A 20 -4.55 -10.41 9.80
N GLU A 21 -4.75 -11.09 8.66
CA GLU A 21 -4.95 -12.54 8.61
C GLU A 21 -3.70 -13.36 8.99
N LEU A 22 -2.51 -12.80 8.82
CA LEU A 22 -1.23 -13.45 9.13
C LEU A 22 -0.72 -13.16 10.54
N ASP A 23 -1.41 -12.31 11.31
CA ASP A 23 -1.02 -11.94 12.66
C ASP A 23 -0.92 -13.18 13.57
N GLY A 24 0.24 -13.32 14.24
CA GLY A 24 0.55 -14.48 15.09
C GLY A 24 0.86 -15.79 14.35
N ILE A 25 0.82 -15.84 13.01
CA ILE A 25 1.15 -17.04 12.23
C ILE A 25 2.62 -17.02 11.80
N CYS A 26 3.08 -15.91 11.26
CA CYS A 26 4.46 -15.74 10.84
C CYS A 26 4.92 -14.29 10.97
N GLU A 27 6.23 -14.07 10.88
CA GLU A 27 6.77 -12.73 10.74
C GLU A 27 6.38 -12.16 9.38
N THR A 28 5.79 -10.96 9.39
CA THR A 28 5.34 -10.27 8.19
C THR A 28 6.02 -8.91 8.06
N VAL A 29 6.57 -8.62 6.89
CA VAL A 29 7.07 -7.29 6.53
C VAL A 29 6.12 -6.66 5.52
N ILE A 30 5.50 -5.54 5.88
CA ILE A 30 4.61 -4.78 4.99
C ILE A 30 5.44 -3.73 4.25
N VAL A 31 5.25 -3.62 2.93
CA VAL A 31 5.93 -2.62 2.11
C VAL A 31 5.00 -1.92 1.13
N GLY A 32 5.43 -0.75 0.64
CA GLY A 32 4.77 -0.03 -0.44
C GLY A 32 3.49 0.67 0.00
N ASP A 33 2.48 0.70 -0.87
CA ASP A 33 1.23 1.42 -0.60
C ASP A 33 0.36 0.73 0.47
N ALA A 34 0.65 -0.53 0.79
CA ALA A 34 0.03 -1.25 1.91
C ALA A 34 0.43 -0.67 3.27
N VAL A 35 1.59 0.01 3.37
CA VAL A 35 1.97 0.81 4.55
C VAL A 35 1.30 2.19 4.48
N GLN A 36 1.50 2.88 3.36
CA GLN A 36 0.95 4.21 3.11
C GLN A 36 0.96 4.49 1.61
N ALA A 37 -0.18 4.91 1.08
CA ALA A 37 -0.31 5.32 -0.33
C ALA A 37 0.61 6.50 -0.68
N ARG A 38 1.46 6.32 -1.69
CA ARG A 38 2.48 7.30 -2.11
C ARG A 38 2.92 7.08 -3.56
N GLN A 39 3.95 7.81 -3.97
CA GLN A 39 4.52 7.65 -5.30
C GLN A 39 5.29 6.33 -5.43
N ALA A 40 5.23 5.73 -6.62
CA ALA A 40 5.90 4.46 -6.92
C ALA A 40 7.39 4.45 -6.56
N ILE A 41 8.11 5.56 -6.74
CA ILE A 41 9.54 5.64 -6.39
C ILE A 41 9.81 5.39 -4.90
N GLN A 42 8.89 5.81 -4.03
CA GLN A 42 9.03 5.62 -2.58
C GLN A 42 8.71 4.17 -2.21
N ALA A 43 7.66 3.59 -2.80
CA ALA A 43 7.32 2.19 -2.63
C ALA A 43 8.44 1.26 -3.10
N SER A 44 9.03 1.54 -4.28
CA SER A 44 10.16 0.77 -4.81
C SER A 44 11.39 0.85 -3.91
N ARG A 45 11.70 2.03 -3.38
CA ARG A 45 12.84 2.20 -2.45
C ARG A 45 12.62 1.44 -1.16
N GLU A 46 11.43 1.47 -0.59
CA GLU A 46 11.12 0.73 0.64
C GLU A 46 11.17 -0.78 0.40
N GLY A 47 10.59 -1.28 -0.69
CA GLY A 47 10.67 -2.69 -1.06
C GLY A 47 12.11 -3.17 -1.25
N PHE A 48 12.95 -2.37 -1.92
CA PHE A 48 14.38 -2.66 -2.05
C PHE A 48 15.06 -2.74 -0.67
N ASN A 49 14.86 -1.73 0.18
CA ASN A 49 15.47 -1.69 1.50
C ASN A 49 15.02 -2.88 2.36
N ALA A 50 13.73 -3.21 2.34
CA ALA A 50 13.18 -4.35 3.08
C ALA A 50 13.86 -5.66 2.67
N GLY A 51 14.05 -5.90 1.37
CA GLY A 51 14.75 -7.10 0.90
C GLY A 51 16.27 -7.07 1.10
N TYR A 52 16.89 -5.90 1.07
CA TYR A 52 18.35 -5.75 1.22
C TYR A 52 18.81 -5.87 2.68
N TYR A 53 17.99 -5.40 3.62
CA TYR A 53 18.27 -5.43 5.05
C TYR A 53 17.49 -6.52 5.81
N ALA A 54 16.82 -7.42 5.08
CA ALA A 54 16.13 -8.59 5.65
C ALA A 54 17.09 -9.55 6.35
#